data_AF-A0A412XB93-F1
#
_entry.id   AF-A0A412XB93-F1
#
_cell.length_a   1.000
_cell.length_b   1.000
_cell.length_c   1.000
_cell.angle_alpha   90.00
_cell.angle_beta   90.00
_cell.angle_gamma   90.00
#
_symmetry.space_group_name_H-M   'P 1'
#
loop_
_entity.id
_entity.type
_entity.pdbx_description
1 polymer ?
#
loop_
_entity_poly.entity_id
_entity_poly.type
_entity_poly.pdbx_seq_one_letter_code
_entity_poly.pdbx_strand_id
1 'polypeptide(L)'
;MSASNIKDILGSRRRMVAAAAWMLVLVTALSAATYAWFSNSRFTNVTPVVHTVSDEGSDLQIGLSANGPWDTTATLAAADKTLYPISTADLSRFWRGTFQNAAGVTTDYADCTAQLDDYALSGTLYLKGSDSALNVYLYQGQMSVTSDPQLLAALRLGLVITTQSGTQMHIFTCDDLGNTSGATSRRTTAQDGVVVAVGASGWTYTDDPARAISAYSMDGTGDTPTARAGATPICTLAANEVASVRYVVYMEGCDANCIDEAQARDVVLQLAFAAAKA
;
A
#
# COMPACT_ATOMS: atom_id res chain seq x y z
N MET A 1 9.78 17.04 73.10
CA MET A 1 9.30 16.27 71.94
C MET A 1 9.81 14.84 72.10
N SER A 2 8.94 13.86 72.37
CA SER A 2 9.36 12.50 72.77
C SER A 2 9.98 11.73 71.59
N ALA A 3 11.00 10.90 71.85
CA ALA A 3 11.73 10.10 70.85
C ALA A 3 10.82 9.18 70.01
N SER A 4 9.60 8.90 70.47
CA SER A 4 8.55 8.20 69.72
C SER A 4 8.10 8.97 68.47
N ASN A 5 7.85 10.28 68.59
CA ASN A 5 7.31 11.09 67.50
C ASN A 5 8.31 11.28 66.35
N ILE A 6 9.62 11.25 66.64
CA ILE A 6 10.67 11.36 65.61
C ILE A 6 10.77 10.05 64.82
N LYS A 7 10.65 8.88 65.46
CA LYS A 7 10.66 7.58 64.78
C LYS A 7 9.47 7.40 63.85
N ASP A 8 8.28 7.84 64.26
CA ASP A 8 7.07 7.76 63.44
C ASP A 8 7.11 8.70 62.22
N ILE A 9 7.67 9.90 62.35
CA ILE A 9 7.85 10.85 61.24
C ILE A 9 8.89 10.33 60.24
N LEU A 10 10.01 9.77 60.71
CA LEU A 10 11.01 9.16 59.81
C LEU A 10 10.47 7.90 59.11
N GLY A 11 9.69 7.07 59.82
CA GLY A 11 9.03 5.90 59.24
C GLY A 11 8.01 6.28 58.16
N SER A 12 7.21 7.32 58.41
CA SER A 12 6.25 7.87 57.45
C SER A 12 6.92 8.44 56.19
N ARG A 13 8.00 9.22 56.35
CA ARG A 13 8.79 9.74 55.22
C ARG A 13 9.40 8.64 54.37
N ARG A 14 9.92 7.58 55.00
CA ARG A 14 10.51 6.43 54.29
C ARG A 14 9.45 5.65 53.50
N ARG A 15 8.22 5.54 54.04
CA ARG A 15 7.07 4.96 53.34
C ARG A 15 6.56 5.84 52.19
N MET A 16 6.54 7.16 52.35
CA MET A 16 6.20 8.09 51.27
C MET A 16 7.22 8.05 50.12
N VAL A 17 8.52 8.02 50.42
CA VAL A 17 9.56 7.89 49.39
C VAL A 17 9.46 6.54 48.68
N ALA A 18 9.20 5.47 49.42
CA ALA A 18 8.96 4.16 48.81
C ALA A 18 7.71 4.16 47.91
N ALA A 19 6.61 4.78 48.34
CA ALA A 19 5.39 4.90 47.54
C ALA A 19 5.60 5.73 46.27
N ALA A 20 6.33 6.85 46.36
CA ALA A 20 6.69 7.67 45.19
C ALA A 20 7.60 6.92 44.21
N ALA A 21 8.58 6.16 44.72
CA ALA A 21 9.42 5.30 43.90
C ALA A 21 8.60 4.21 43.19
N TRP A 22 7.65 3.58 43.91
CA TRP A 22 6.72 2.61 43.32
C TRP A 22 5.81 3.23 42.26
N MET A 23 5.32 4.46 42.45
CA MET A 23 4.56 5.16 41.43
C MET A 23 5.40 5.44 40.18
N LEU A 24 6.66 5.84 40.32
CA LEU A 24 7.56 6.03 39.17
C LEU A 24 7.78 4.71 38.41
N VAL A 25 8.00 3.61 39.13
CA VAL A 25 8.13 2.27 38.52
C VAL A 25 6.84 1.88 37.78
N LEU A 26 5.67 2.14 38.36
CA LEU A 26 4.38 1.90 37.72
C LEU A 26 4.20 2.75 36.47
N VAL A 27 4.57 4.03 36.49
CA VAL A 27 4.49 4.91 35.31
C VAL A 27 5.42 4.42 34.20
N THR A 28 6.64 4.00 34.53
CA THR A 28 7.57 3.45 33.53
C THR A 28 7.10 2.11 32.98
N ALA A 29 6.53 1.24 33.83
CA ALA A 29 6.00 -0.05 33.41
C ALA A 29 4.76 0.11 32.52
N LEU A 30 3.87 1.04 32.88
CA LEU A 30 2.69 1.36 32.08
C LEU A 30 3.11 1.98 30.74
N SER A 31 4.06 2.92 30.74
CA SER A 31 4.57 3.53 29.50
C SER A 31 5.24 2.50 28.58
N ALA A 32 6.01 1.56 29.15
CA ALA A 32 6.65 0.47 28.40
C ALA A 32 5.61 -0.53 27.85
N ALA A 33 4.59 -0.87 28.63
CA ALA A 33 3.49 -1.73 28.18
C ALA A 33 2.66 -1.06 27.08
N THR A 34 2.36 0.23 27.23
CA THR A 34 1.68 1.04 26.22
C THR A 34 2.54 1.17 24.96
N TYR A 35 3.84 1.43 25.07
CA TYR A 35 4.77 1.47 23.95
C TYR A 35 4.88 0.11 23.23
N ALA A 36 4.99 -0.99 23.99
CA ALA A 36 5.02 -2.34 23.45
C ALA A 36 3.73 -2.69 22.72
N TRP A 37 2.56 -2.30 23.26
CA TRP A 37 1.28 -2.44 22.57
C TRP A 37 1.25 -1.63 21.27
N PHE A 38 1.60 -0.34 21.31
CA PHE A 38 1.66 0.51 20.12
C PHE A 38 2.70 0.08 19.09
N SER A 39 3.75 -0.66 19.48
CA SER A 39 4.76 -1.18 18.57
C SER A 39 4.42 -2.57 18.02
N ASN A 40 3.74 -3.40 18.80
CA ASN A 40 3.36 -4.76 18.43
C ASN A 40 2.03 -4.81 17.65
N SER A 41 1.24 -3.74 17.70
CA SER A 41 -0.01 -3.57 16.93
C SER A 41 0.18 -2.83 15.59
N ARG A 42 1.41 -2.58 15.12
CA ARG A 42 1.67 -1.86 13.85
C ARG A 42 1.70 -2.77 12.62
N PHE A 43 1.73 -4.07 12.84
CA PHE A 43 1.87 -5.05 11.78
C PHE A 43 0.49 -5.55 11.39
N THR A 44 0.18 -5.42 10.11
CA THR A 44 -1.07 -5.87 9.53
C THR A 44 -0.76 -7.16 8.77
N ASN A 45 -1.44 -8.25 9.13
CA ASN A 45 -1.26 -9.53 8.47
C ASN A 45 -1.84 -9.45 7.05
N VAL A 46 -0.99 -9.26 6.05
CA VAL A 46 -1.42 -9.37 4.66
C VAL A 46 -1.48 -10.85 4.34
N THR A 47 -2.64 -11.36 3.93
CA THR A 47 -2.76 -12.65 3.24
C THR A 47 -3.00 -12.36 1.77
N PRO A 48 -1.94 -12.15 0.97
CA PRO A 48 -2.13 -11.69 -0.38
C PRO A 48 -2.53 -12.85 -1.30
N VAL A 49 -3.59 -12.66 -2.08
CA VAL A 49 -4.08 -13.66 -3.04
C VAL A 49 -4.24 -12.99 -4.39
N VAL A 50 -3.90 -13.70 -5.47
CA VAL A 50 -4.10 -13.21 -6.82
C VAL A 50 -4.96 -14.19 -7.61
N HIS A 51 -5.95 -13.66 -8.30
CA HIS A 51 -6.87 -14.41 -9.15
C HIS A 51 -6.70 -14.04 -10.62
N THR A 52 -6.91 -15.00 -11.51
CA THR A 52 -7.18 -14.74 -12.92
C THR A 52 -8.57 -15.25 -13.25
N VAL A 53 -9.31 -14.45 -14.00
CA VAL A 53 -10.58 -14.83 -14.59
C VAL A 53 -10.47 -14.58 -16.08
N SER A 54 -11.12 -15.39 -16.92
CA SER A 54 -11.05 -15.19 -18.36
C SER A 54 -12.40 -15.42 -19.01
N ASP A 55 -12.67 -14.69 -20.09
CA ASP A 55 -13.83 -14.93 -20.93
C ASP A 55 -13.67 -16.29 -21.65
N GLU A 56 -14.79 -16.94 -22.01
CA GLU A 56 -14.80 -18.29 -22.58
C GLU A 56 -13.76 -18.50 -23.70
N GLY A 57 -12.84 -19.45 -23.49
CA GLY A 57 -11.81 -19.82 -24.45
C GLY A 57 -10.62 -18.85 -24.55
N SER A 58 -10.45 -17.98 -23.57
CA SER A 58 -9.21 -17.26 -23.28
C SER A 58 -8.63 -17.91 -22.02
N ASP A 59 -7.42 -18.48 -22.04
CA ASP A 59 -6.83 -19.04 -20.80
C ASP A 59 -5.71 -18.13 -20.31
N LEU A 60 -6.04 -17.19 -19.40
CA LEU A 60 -5.03 -16.44 -18.65
C LEU A 60 -4.67 -17.20 -17.38
N GLN A 61 -3.39 -17.52 -17.24
CA GLN A 61 -2.85 -18.18 -16.07
C GLN A 61 -1.92 -17.25 -15.28
N ILE A 62 -1.77 -17.51 -14.00
CA ILE A 62 -0.86 -16.83 -13.09
C ILE A 62 0.16 -17.80 -12.49
N GLY A 63 1.37 -17.30 -12.27
CA GLY A 63 2.42 -18.00 -11.54
C GLY A 63 3.28 -17.05 -10.72
N LEU A 64 4.02 -17.60 -9.75
CA LEU A 64 4.99 -16.86 -8.94
C LEU A 64 6.43 -16.94 -9.49
N SER A 65 6.60 -17.64 -10.60
CA SER A 65 7.86 -17.83 -11.30
C SER A 65 7.62 -17.80 -12.80
N ALA A 66 8.60 -17.32 -13.56
CA ALA A 66 8.54 -17.27 -15.02
C ALA A 66 8.35 -18.66 -15.67
N ASN A 67 8.65 -19.73 -14.93
CA ASN A 67 8.54 -21.11 -15.41
C ASN A 67 7.34 -21.87 -14.81
N GLY A 68 6.46 -21.19 -14.07
CA GLY A 68 5.34 -21.80 -13.35
C GLY A 68 5.72 -22.37 -11.97
N PRO A 69 4.83 -23.15 -11.33
CA PRO A 69 3.58 -23.69 -11.86
C PRO A 69 2.56 -22.61 -12.24
N TRP A 70 1.67 -22.93 -13.18
CA TRP A 70 0.63 -22.06 -13.69
C TRP A 70 -0.74 -22.51 -13.18
N ASP A 71 -1.50 -21.58 -12.65
CA ASP A 71 -2.86 -21.82 -12.14
C ASP A 71 -3.73 -20.58 -12.41
N THR A 72 -4.98 -20.61 -11.98
CA THR A 72 -5.91 -19.45 -11.98
C THR A 72 -5.87 -18.66 -10.68
N THR A 73 -5.18 -19.19 -9.66
CA THR A 73 -4.99 -18.52 -8.38
C THR A 73 -3.57 -18.74 -7.86
N ALA A 74 -2.97 -17.71 -7.30
CA ALA A 74 -1.67 -17.81 -6.64
C ALA A 74 -1.71 -17.09 -5.28
N THR A 75 -1.28 -17.78 -4.23
CA THR A 75 -1.10 -17.17 -2.91
C THR A 75 0.26 -16.50 -2.85
N LEU A 76 0.25 -15.18 -2.69
CA LEU A 76 1.45 -14.39 -2.50
C LEU A 76 1.99 -14.60 -1.08
N ALA A 77 3.28 -14.35 -0.88
CA ALA A 77 3.87 -14.47 0.45
C ALA A 77 3.21 -13.48 1.42
N ALA A 78 2.73 -14.00 2.55
CA ALA A 78 2.23 -13.15 3.62
C ALA A 78 3.35 -12.21 4.10
N ALA A 79 2.99 -10.95 4.32
CA ALA A 79 3.91 -9.93 4.77
C ALA A 79 3.26 -9.15 5.90
N ASP A 80 3.94 -9.08 7.04
CA ASP A 80 3.62 -8.13 8.10
C ASP A 80 4.17 -6.78 7.67
N LYS A 81 3.30 -5.93 7.11
CA LYS A 81 3.73 -4.69 6.47
C LYS A 81 2.98 -3.49 7.01
N THR A 82 3.71 -2.52 7.55
CA THR A 82 3.21 -1.15 7.72
C THR A 82 3.53 -0.36 6.46
N LEU A 83 2.52 0.27 5.86
CA LEU A 83 2.74 1.21 4.76
C LEU A 83 3.10 2.59 5.30
N TYR A 84 4.01 3.27 4.61
CA TYR A 84 4.41 4.63 4.93
C TYR A 84 4.22 5.55 3.71
N PRO A 85 3.89 6.84 3.94
CA PRO A 85 3.74 7.80 2.87
C PRO A 85 5.00 7.93 2.01
N ILE A 86 4.88 7.64 0.73
CA ILE A 86 5.91 7.85 -0.29
C ILE A 86 5.25 8.36 -1.58
N SER A 87 6.02 8.93 -2.49
CA SER A 87 5.52 9.49 -3.74
C SER A 87 6.38 9.05 -4.92
N THR A 88 5.75 8.87 -6.08
CA THR A 88 6.45 8.52 -7.31
C THR A 88 5.67 8.95 -8.55
N ALA A 89 6.39 9.35 -9.59
CA ALA A 89 5.82 9.65 -10.90
C ALA A 89 5.91 8.47 -11.88
N ASP A 90 6.72 7.45 -11.58
CA ASP A 90 7.15 6.49 -12.62
C ASP A 90 7.43 5.07 -12.12
N LEU A 91 7.23 4.77 -10.83
CA LEU A 91 7.54 3.47 -10.21
C LEU A 91 9.01 3.02 -10.33
N SER A 92 9.90 3.92 -10.77
CA SER A 92 11.33 3.72 -10.92
C SER A 92 12.10 4.43 -9.80
N ARG A 93 11.58 5.58 -9.34
CA ARG A 93 12.13 6.36 -8.22
C ARG A 93 11.02 6.69 -7.23
N PHE A 94 11.31 6.50 -5.94
CA PHE A 94 10.38 6.77 -4.85
C PHE A 94 10.97 7.78 -3.88
N TRP A 95 10.10 8.66 -3.38
CA TRP A 95 10.46 9.78 -2.53
C TRP A 95 9.66 9.76 -1.25
N ARG A 96 10.32 9.99 -0.11
CA ARG A 96 9.67 10.21 1.19
C ARG A 96 9.81 11.66 1.61
N GLY A 97 8.78 12.21 2.24
CA GLY A 97 8.88 13.52 2.88
C GLY A 97 9.85 13.49 4.06
N THR A 98 10.72 14.49 4.17
CA THR A 98 11.70 14.60 5.27
C THR A 98 11.43 15.76 6.21
N PHE A 99 10.80 16.82 5.70
CA PHE A 99 10.45 18.00 6.48
C PHE A 99 9.05 18.47 6.13
N GLN A 100 8.32 18.93 7.15
CA GLN A 100 7.02 19.56 7.01
C GLN A 100 7.04 20.94 7.69
N ASN A 101 6.29 21.88 7.13
CA ASN A 101 6.06 23.17 7.78
C ASN A 101 4.95 23.07 8.85
N ALA A 102 4.69 24.17 9.57
CA ALA A 102 3.66 24.21 10.63
C ALA A 102 2.24 23.91 10.13
N ALA A 103 1.98 24.01 8.82
CA ALA A 103 0.70 23.66 8.21
C ALA A 103 0.60 22.19 7.81
N GLY A 104 1.62 21.37 8.09
CA GLY A 104 1.66 19.94 7.72
C GLY A 104 1.99 19.69 6.25
N VAL A 105 2.42 20.73 5.52
CA VAL A 105 2.83 20.60 4.12
C VAL A 105 4.30 20.18 4.06
N THR A 106 4.58 19.11 3.31
CA THR A 106 5.93 18.61 3.07
C THR A 106 6.73 19.63 2.25
N THR A 107 7.91 20.01 2.74
CA THR A 107 8.77 21.02 2.13
C THR A 107 10.06 20.45 1.56
N ASP A 108 10.38 19.19 1.86
CA ASP A 108 11.57 18.52 1.35
C ASP A 108 11.37 17.01 1.28
N TYR A 109 12.08 16.39 0.35
CA TYR A 109 11.97 14.96 0.05
C TYR A 109 13.34 14.31 -0.12
N ALA A 110 13.42 13.04 0.27
CA ALA A 110 14.59 12.20 0.05
C ALA A 110 14.22 10.96 -0.76
N ASP A 111 15.12 10.57 -1.65
CA ASP A 111 15.04 9.30 -2.38
C ASP A 111 15.09 8.13 -1.39
N CYS A 112 14.09 7.25 -1.46
CA CYS A 112 13.98 6.04 -0.65
C CYS A 112 13.86 4.77 -1.51
N THR A 113 14.19 4.86 -2.80
CA THR A 113 14.04 3.77 -3.77
C THR A 113 14.77 2.50 -3.34
N ALA A 114 15.98 2.63 -2.80
CA ALA A 114 16.78 1.49 -2.37
C ALA A 114 16.23 0.79 -1.11
N GLN A 115 15.27 1.42 -0.43
CA GLN A 115 14.63 0.91 0.78
C GLN A 115 13.11 0.79 0.57
N LEU A 116 12.65 0.59 -0.67
CA LEU A 116 11.22 0.51 -0.98
C LEU A 116 10.47 -0.49 -0.09
N ASP A 117 11.11 -1.61 0.23
CA ASP A 117 10.60 -2.67 1.10
C ASP A 117 10.42 -2.25 2.56
N ASP A 118 10.84 -1.05 2.98
CA ASP A 118 10.50 -0.45 4.27
C ASP A 118 9.18 0.34 4.21
N TYR A 119 8.77 0.84 3.03
CA TYR A 119 7.65 1.78 2.87
C TYR A 119 6.43 1.20 2.16
N ALA A 120 6.64 0.32 1.18
CA ALA A 120 5.59 -0.19 0.31
C ALA A 120 5.50 -1.73 0.35
N LEU A 121 4.33 -2.26 0.02
CA LEU A 121 4.18 -3.68 -0.25
C LEU A 121 4.46 -3.92 -1.74
N SER A 122 5.52 -4.67 -2.06
CA SER A 122 5.88 -4.97 -3.44
C SER A 122 6.20 -6.44 -3.65
N GLY A 123 6.03 -6.88 -4.89
CA GLY A 123 6.36 -8.23 -5.30
C GLY A 123 6.30 -8.38 -6.81
N THR A 124 6.60 -9.58 -7.29
CA THR A 124 6.52 -9.93 -8.70
C THR A 124 5.68 -11.19 -8.88
N LEU A 125 4.77 -11.13 -9.84
CA LEU A 125 4.01 -12.27 -10.34
C LEU A 125 4.19 -12.37 -11.85
N TYR A 126 3.72 -13.46 -12.43
CA TYR A 126 3.81 -13.70 -13.87
C TYR A 126 2.43 -14.03 -14.41
N LEU A 127 2.10 -13.41 -15.54
CA LEU A 127 0.89 -13.70 -16.30
C LEU A 127 1.29 -14.49 -17.55
N LYS A 128 0.54 -15.53 -17.86
CA LYS A 128 0.77 -16.36 -19.04
C LYS A 128 -0.49 -16.45 -19.88
N GLY A 129 -0.36 -16.06 -21.15
CA GLY A 129 -1.41 -16.24 -22.14
C GLY A 129 -1.47 -17.66 -22.70
N SER A 130 -2.62 -18.02 -23.26
CA SER A 130 -2.88 -19.29 -23.93
C SER A 130 -2.27 -19.32 -25.34
N ASP A 131 -2.72 -20.24 -26.18
CA ASP A 131 -2.41 -20.36 -27.61
C ASP A 131 -2.79 -19.16 -28.50
N SER A 132 -3.45 -18.13 -27.96
CA SER A 132 -3.86 -16.93 -28.70
C SER A 132 -3.43 -15.65 -28.01
N ALA A 133 -3.40 -14.54 -28.75
CA ALA A 133 -3.11 -13.24 -28.18
C ALA A 133 -4.25 -12.76 -27.27
N LEU A 134 -3.90 -12.23 -26.10
CA LEU A 134 -4.85 -11.83 -25.06
C LEU A 134 -4.66 -10.36 -24.68
N ASN A 135 -5.75 -9.61 -24.64
CA ASN A 135 -5.81 -8.32 -23.97
C ASN A 135 -6.10 -8.57 -22.48
N VAL A 136 -5.21 -8.09 -21.62
CA VAL A 136 -5.28 -8.26 -20.17
C VAL A 136 -5.81 -6.98 -19.54
N TYR A 137 -6.72 -7.13 -18.58
CA TYR A 137 -7.38 -6.08 -17.82
C TYR A 137 -7.26 -6.35 -16.32
N LEU A 138 -7.53 -5.34 -15.51
CA LEU A 138 -7.82 -5.54 -14.09
C LEU A 138 -9.22 -6.14 -13.92
N TYR A 139 -9.45 -6.85 -12.82
CA TYR A 139 -10.75 -7.39 -12.50
C TYR A 139 -11.25 -6.93 -11.13
N GLN A 140 -11.79 -5.71 -11.13
CA GLN A 140 -12.23 -4.97 -9.96
C GLN A 140 -13.13 -5.80 -9.01
N GLY A 141 -14.00 -6.66 -9.54
CA GLY A 141 -14.93 -7.47 -8.75
C GLY A 141 -14.28 -8.50 -7.81
N GLN A 142 -12.99 -8.81 -8.00
CA GLN A 142 -12.20 -9.69 -7.13
C GLN A 142 -10.95 -9.01 -6.56
N MET A 143 -10.85 -7.68 -6.70
CA MET A 143 -9.74 -6.90 -6.13
C MET A 143 -10.13 -6.31 -4.77
N SER A 144 -9.15 -6.23 -3.89
CA SER A 144 -9.24 -5.52 -2.61
C SER A 144 -7.84 -5.12 -2.18
N VAL A 145 -7.69 -3.96 -1.54
CA VAL A 145 -6.40 -3.50 -0.98
C VAL A 145 -6.51 -3.16 0.52
N THR A 146 -7.70 -2.77 0.96
CA THR A 146 -8.08 -2.53 2.34
C THR A 146 -9.60 -2.37 2.41
N SER A 147 -10.18 -2.47 3.60
CA SER A 147 -11.56 -2.08 3.89
C SER A 147 -11.66 -0.73 4.62
N ASP A 148 -10.54 -0.12 4.99
CA ASP A 148 -10.51 1.18 5.68
C ASP A 148 -10.69 2.32 4.66
N PRO A 149 -11.75 3.15 4.76
CA PRO A 149 -12.04 4.21 3.80
C PRO A 149 -10.95 5.27 3.67
N GLN A 150 -10.25 5.57 4.77
CA GLN A 150 -9.22 6.60 4.81
C GLN A 150 -7.94 6.10 4.14
N LEU A 151 -7.51 4.88 4.47
CA LEU A 151 -6.37 4.26 3.80
C LEU A 151 -6.68 4.04 2.31
N LEU A 152 -7.88 3.56 1.97
CA LEU A 152 -8.28 3.30 0.58
C LEU A 152 -8.15 4.54 -0.30
N ALA A 153 -8.57 5.71 0.20
CA ALA A 153 -8.47 6.99 -0.50
C ALA A 153 -7.01 7.44 -0.72
N ALA A 154 -6.09 7.05 0.16
CA ALA A 154 -4.67 7.41 0.09
C ALA A 154 -3.81 6.38 -0.67
N LEU A 155 -4.35 5.20 -0.98
CA LEU A 155 -3.60 4.11 -1.60
C LEU A 155 -3.44 4.29 -3.11
N ARG A 156 -2.29 3.83 -3.59
CA ARG A 156 -2.00 3.63 -5.00
C ARG A 156 -1.58 2.19 -5.27
N LEU A 157 -1.97 1.69 -6.43
CA LEU A 157 -1.47 0.44 -7.02
C LEU A 157 -0.61 0.78 -8.23
N GLY A 158 0.69 0.54 -8.12
CA GLY A 158 1.63 0.60 -9.23
C GLY A 158 1.84 -0.77 -9.86
N LEU A 159 1.78 -0.86 -11.19
CA LEU A 159 2.13 -2.05 -11.97
C LEU A 159 3.21 -1.71 -12.98
N VAL A 160 4.29 -2.50 -12.99
CA VAL A 160 5.28 -2.51 -14.07
C VAL A 160 5.21 -3.85 -14.75
N ILE A 161 4.68 -3.85 -15.97
CA ILE A 161 4.39 -5.03 -16.77
C ILE A 161 5.43 -5.10 -17.88
N THR A 162 6.16 -6.21 -17.97
CA THR A 162 7.12 -6.45 -19.06
C THR A 162 6.64 -7.62 -19.90
N THR A 163 6.33 -7.30 -21.16
CA THR A 163 5.97 -8.23 -22.23
C THR A 163 7.11 -8.31 -23.26
N GLN A 164 6.95 -9.14 -24.28
CA GLN A 164 7.80 -9.19 -25.46
C GLN A 164 7.75 -7.88 -26.27
N SER A 165 6.63 -7.13 -26.19
CA SER A 165 6.45 -5.86 -26.89
C SER A 165 7.06 -4.66 -26.13
N GLY A 166 7.39 -4.82 -24.85
CA GLY A 166 8.10 -3.82 -24.06
C GLY A 166 7.63 -3.76 -22.61
N THR A 167 8.05 -2.71 -21.91
CA THR A 167 7.64 -2.44 -20.52
C THR A 167 6.60 -1.34 -20.48
N GLN A 168 5.47 -1.60 -19.82
CA GLN A 168 4.40 -0.65 -19.56
C GLN A 168 4.32 -0.39 -18.06
N MET A 169 4.06 0.86 -17.68
CA MET A 169 3.94 1.27 -16.28
C MET A 169 2.59 1.92 -16.08
N HIS A 170 1.88 1.50 -15.05
CA HIS A 170 0.57 2.04 -14.68
C HIS A 170 0.55 2.36 -13.20
N ILE A 171 0.04 3.53 -12.84
CA ILE A 171 -0.22 3.92 -11.46
C ILE A 171 -1.72 4.13 -11.36
N PHE A 172 -2.35 3.50 -10.39
CA PHE A 172 -3.78 3.59 -10.18
C PHE A 172 -4.14 4.16 -8.81
N THR A 173 -5.20 4.95 -8.75
CA THR A 173 -5.91 5.24 -7.52
C THR A 173 -6.70 4.01 -7.09
N CYS A 174 -6.81 3.75 -5.79
CA CYS A 174 -7.53 2.58 -5.26
C CYS A 174 -8.94 2.91 -4.75
N ASP A 175 -9.34 4.18 -4.83
CA ASP A 175 -10.58 4.72 -4.26
C ASP A 175 -11.85 4.10 -4.87
N ASP A 176 -11.79 3.63 -6.11
CA ASP A 176 -12.89 2.94 -6.78
C ASP A 176 -13.02 1.45 -6.40
N LEU A 177 -12.08 0.86 -5.64
CA LEU A 177 -12.20 -0.52 -5.12
C LEU A 177 -13.18 -0.63 -3.94
N GLY A 178 -13.70 0.48 -3.43
CA GLY A 178 -14.57 0.47 -2.26
C GLY A 178 -15.18 1.83 -1.95
N ASN A 179 -15.59 2.01 -0.71
CA ASN A 179 -16.20 3.26 -0.27
C ASN A 179 -15.18 4.13 0.46
N THR A 180 -14.91 5.31 -0.09
CA THR A 180 -14.05 6.34 0.53
C THR A 180 -14.87 7.49 1.15
N SER A 181 -16.20 7.38 1.17
CA SER A 181 -17.07 8.38 1.81
C SER A 181 -16.72 8.51 3.30
N GLY A 182 -16.37 9.72 3.71
CA GLY A 182 -15.94 10.01 5.09
C GLY A 182 -14.43 10.07 5.27
N ALA A 183 -13.63 9.78 4.24
CA ALA A 183 -12.21 10.08 4.25
C ALA A 183 -12.00 11.58 4.41
N THR A 184 -11.15 11.94 5.37
CA THR A 184 -10.73 13.32 5.59
C THR A 184 -9.63 13.67 4.60
N SER A 185 -9.68 14.88 4.07
CA SER A 185 -8.66 15.42 3.17
C SER A 185 -8.02 16.65 3.78
N ARG A 186 -6.70 16.73 3.75
CA ARG A 186 -5.93 17.92 4.07
C ARG A 186 -4.76 18.01 3.11
N ARG A 187 -4.46 19.22 2.67
CA ARG A 187 -3.32 19.48 1.79
C ARG A 187 -2.00 19.03 2.43
N THR A 188 -1.27 18.16 1.74
CA THR A 188 0.05 17.61 2.15
C THR A 188 1.22 18.20 1.37
N THR A 189 0.94 18.90 0.26
CA THR A 189 1.91 19.47 -0.70
C THR A 189 1.70 20.97 -0.93
N ALA A 190 2.67 21.63 -1.56
CA ALA A 190 2.54 23.04 -1.95
C ALA A 190 1.64 23.25 -3.19
N GLN A 191 1.46 22.22 -4.00
CA GLN A 191 0.68 22.21 -5.25
C GLN A 191 -0.35 21.07 -5.20
N ASP A 192 -1.50 21.24 -5.83
CA ASP A 192 -2.56 20.23 -5.81
C ASP A 192 -2.40 19.27 -7.00
N GLY A 193 -2.74 17.99 -6.82
CA GLY A 193 -2.72 17.00 -7.89
C GLY A 193 -1.31 16.66 -8.42
N VAL A 194 -0.30 16.73 -7.55
CA VAL A 194 1.09 16.48 -7.90
C VAL A 194 1.65 15.27 -7.15
N VAL A 195 2.68 14.67 -7.74
CA VAL A 195 3.57 13.69 -7.12
C VAL A 195 5.01 14.15 -7.25
N VAL A 196 5.94 13.41 -6.63
CA VAL A 196 7.37 13.73 -6.68
C VAL A 196 8.08 12.93 -7.76
N ALA A 197 8.86 13.64 -8.57
CA ALA A 197 9.71 13.10 -9.61
C ALA A 197 11.17 13.53 -9.43
N VAL A 198 12.07 12.91 -10.22
CA VAL A 198 13.46 13.34 -10.31
C VAL A 198 13.55 14.73 -10.92
N GLY A 199 14.17 15.65 -10.20
CA GLY A 199 14.55 16.98 -10.68
C GLY A 199 16.04 17.08 -10.99
N ALA A 200 16.44 18.15 -11.69
CA ALA A 200 17.84 18.37 -12.07
C ALA A 200 18.82 18.44 -10.87
N SER A 201 18.34 18.83 -9.70
CA SER A 201 19.12 18.98 -8.47
C SER A 201 18.49 18.27 -7.27
N GLY A 202 17.76 17.18 -7.50
CA GLY A 202 17.08 16.43 -6.44
C GLY A 202 15.69 16.00 -6.88
N TRP A 203 14.68 16.59 -6.26
CA TRP A 203 13.27 16.29 -6.53
C TRP A 203 12.56 17.48 -7.18
N THR A 204 11.43 17.22 -7.85
CA THR A 204 10.49 18.23 -8.33
C THR A 204 9.06 17.69 -8.22
N TYR A 205 8.08 18.59 -8.16
CA TYR A 205 6.69 18.21 -8.40
C TYR A 205 6.44 18.01 -9.89
N THR A 206 5.57 17.05 -10.19
CA THR A 206 4.98 16.81 -11.51
C THR A 206 3.52 16.39 -11.33
N ASP A 207 2.70 16.50 -12.36
CA ASP A 207 1.30 16.05 -12.32
C ASP A 207 1.21 14.57 -11.90
N ASP A 208 0.24 14.25 -11.03
CA ASP A 208 -0.04 12.88 -10.62
C ASP A 208 -0.46 12.03 -11.84
N PRO A 209 0.32 11.00 -12.23
CA PRO A 209 0.01 10.14 -13.36
C PRO A 209 -1.11 9.13 -13.07
N ALA A 210 -1.60 9.05 -11.82
CA ALA A 210 -2.55 8.04 -11.39
C ALA A 210 -3.86 8.08 -12.21
N ARG A 211 -4.37 6.89 -12.53
CA ARG A 211 -5.65 6.69 -13.22
C ARG A 211 -6.60 5.86 -12.35
N ALA A 212 -7.90 5.93 -12.62
CA ALA A 212 -8.85 5.06 -11.94
C ALA A 212 -8.69 3.60 -12.44
N ILE A 213 -8.76 2.61 -11.53
CA ILE A 213 -8.72 1.18 -11.86
C ILE A 213 -9.86 0.81 -12.82
N SER A 214 -11.03 1.41 -12.62
CA SER A 214 -12.23 1.24 -13.43
C SER A 214 -12.02 1.51 -14.93
N ALA A 215 -11.10 2.39 -15.31
CA ALA A 215 -10.79 2.66 -16.73
C ALA A 215 -10.01 1.51 -17.41
N TYR A 216 -9.42 0.61 -16.62
CA TYR A 216 -8.61 -0.52 -17.07
C TYR A 216 -9.19 -1.87 -16.64
N SER A 217 -10.46 -1.87 -16.23
CA SER A 217 -11.12 -3.06 -15.67
C SER A 217 -12.23 -3.58 -16.57
N MET A 218 -12.42 -4.90 -16.54
CA MET A 218 -13.63 -5.55 -17.02
C MET A 218 -14.75 -5.50 -15.97
N ASP A 219 -15.99 -5.52 -16.43
CA ASP A 219 -17.18 -5.73 -15.60
C ASP A 219 -17.33 -7.21 -15.24
N GLY A 220 -18.26 -7.53 -14.35
CA GLY A 220 -18.57 -8.91 -13.97
C GLY A 220 -18.54 -9.15 -12.47
N THR A 221 -18.94 -10.36 -12.07
CA THR A 221 -18.89 -10.84 -10.69
C THR A 221 -18.48 -12.31 -10.69
N GLY A 222 -17.72 -12.75 -9.69
CA GLY A 222 -17.25 -14.15 -9.66
C GLY A 222 -16.40 -14.46 -10.89
N ASP A 223 -16.61 -15.62 -11.52
CA ASP A 223 -15.74 -16.10 -12.60
C ASP A 223 -16.25 -15.77 -14.01
N THR A 224 -17.09 -14.75 -14.13
CA THR A 224 -17.67 -14.31 -15.42
C THR A 224 -17.31 -12.86 -15.68
N PRO A 225 -16.13 -12.57 -16.27
CA PRO A 225 -15.80 -11.22 -16.70
C PRO A 225 -16.71 -10.83 -17.86
N THR A 226 -16.79 -9.53 -18.11
CA THR A 226 -17.50 -8.98 -19.25
C THR A 226 -16.76 -7.75 -19.72
N ALA A 227 -16.49 -7.68 -21.02
CA ALA A 227 -15.85 -6.53 -21.62
C ALA A 227 -16.63 -5.23 -21.30
N ARG A 228 -15.97 -4.32 -20.59
CA ARG A 228 -16.50 -2.97 -20.33
C ARG A 228 -16.23 -2.09 -21.54
N ALA A 229 -17.27 -1.44 -22.06
CA ALA A 229 -17.12 -0.53 -23.19
C ALA A 229 -16.16 0.63 -22.85
N GLY A 230 -15.12 0.81 -23.67
CA GLY A 230 -14.12 1.86 -23.49
C GLY A 230 -13.02 1.55 -22.47
N ALA A 231 -13.00 0.35 -21.86
CA ALA A 231 -11.89 -0.07 -21.02
C ALA A 231 -10.62 -0.28 -21.85
N THR A 232 -9.48 0.13 -21.29
CA THR A 232 -8.16 -0.04 -21.92
C THR A 232 -7.44 -1.23 -21.28
N PRO A 233 -6.85 -2.15 -22.06
CA PRO A 233 -6.06 -3.23 -21.47
C PRO A 233 -4.81 -2.67 -20.79
N ILE A 234 -4.40 -3.28 -19.68
CA ILE A 234 -3.13 -2.96 -19.00
C ILE A 234 -1.93 -3.46 -19.81
N CYS A 235 -2.10 -4.56 -20.57
CA CYS A 235 -1.16 -5.04 -21.56
C CYS A 235 -1.83 -5.98 -22.56
N THR A 236 -1.12 -6.28 -23.65
CA THR A 236 -1.48 -7.34 -24.60
C THR A 236 -0.38 -8.39 -24.60
N LEU A 237 -0.75 -9.65 -24.37
CA LEU A 237 0.13 -10.81 -24.45
C LEU A 237 0.03 -11.44 -25.83
N ALA A 238 1.16 -11.81 -26.42
CA ALA A 238 1.20 -12.70 -27.57
C ALA A 238 0.85 -14.14 -27.16
N ALA A 239 0.60 -14.99 -28.15
CA ALA A 239 0.35 -16.41 -27.92
C ALA A 239 1.51 -17.08 -27.17
N ASN A 240 1.17 -17.81 -26.11
CA ASN A 240 2.07 -18.52 -25.19
C ASN A 240 3.08 -17.61 -24.48
N GLU A 241 2.83 -16.30 -24.46
CA GLU A 241 3.71 -15.36 -23.81
C GLU A 241 3.59 -15.43 -22.28
N VAL A 242 4.73 -15.30 -21.61
CA VAL A 242 4.81 -15.03 -20.18
C VAL A 242 5.28 -13.60 -19.98
N ALA A 243 4.45 -12.78 -19.33
CA ALA A 243 4.80 -11.43 -18.91
C ALA A 243 5.12 -11.39 -17.42
N SER A 244 6.11 -10.58 -17.03
CA SER A 244 6.34 -10.27 -15.61
C SER A 244 5.53 -9.06 -15.19
N VAL A 245 4.98 -9.10 -13.99
CA VAL A 245 4.21 -8.02 -13.38
C VAL A 245 4.80 -7.74 -12.01
N ARG A 246 5.54 -6.64 -11.90
CA ARG A 246 5.95 -6.10 -10.60
C ARG A 246 4.85 -5.20 -10.08
N TYR A 247 4.29 -5.54 -8.92
CA TYR A 247 3.31 -4.69 -8.25
C TYR A 247 3.96 -3.92 -7.10
N VAL A 248 3.46 -2.73 -6.83
CA VAL A 248 3.82 -1.90 -5.68
C VAL A 248 2.55 -1.26 -5.12
N VAL A 249 2.19 -1.55 -3.88
CA VAL A 249 1.09 -0.92 -3.16
C VAL A 249 1.68 0.00 -2.10
N TYR A 250 1.32 1.27 -2.17
CA TYR A 250 1.89 2.31 -1.31
C TYR A 250 0.85 3.38 -0.99
N MET A 251 1.10 4.14 0.07
CA MET A 251 0.34 5.34 0.40
C MET A 251 0.96 6.53 -0.33
N GLU A 252 0.21 7.21 -1.19
CA GLU A 252 0.70 8.37 -1.94
C GLU A 252 0.83 9.57 -1.01
N GLY A 253 2.06 9.89 -0.59
CA GLY A 253 2.35 10.93 0.39
C GLY A 253 2.02 12.34 -0.06
N CYS A 254 1.82 12.57 -1.36
CA CYS A 254 1.33 13.84 -1.89
C CYS A 254 -0.20 13.92 -1.99
N ASP A 255 -0.90 12.81 -1.74
CA ASP A 255 -2.36 12.77 -1.75
C ASP A 255 -2.93 13.48 -0.51
N ALA A 256 -4.03 14.20 -0.68
CA ALA A 256 -4.66 14.94 0.40
C ALA A 256 -5.32 14.02 1.45
N ASN A 257 -5.62 12.77 1.09
CA ASN A 257 -6.13 11.76 2.02
C ASN A 257 -5.00 11.02 2.76
N CYS A 258 -3.72 11.22 2.37
CA CYS A 258 -2.56 10.60 3.01
C CYS A 258 -2.10 11.39 4.25
N ILE A 259 -2.92 11.35 5.29
CA ILE A 259 -2.70 12.01 6.58
C ILE A 259 -2.55 10.97 7.69
N ASP A 260 -2.34 11.43 8.93
CA ASP A 260 -2.12 10.54 10.08
C ASP A 260 -3.21 9.48 10.25
N GLU A 261 -4.45 9.81 9.90
CA GLU A 261 -5.60 8.91 9.97
C GLU A 261 -5.49 7.71 9.03
N ALA A 262 -4.73 7.82 7.93
CA ALA A 262 -4.50 6.75 6.96
C ALA A 262 -3.40 5.77 7.41
N GLN A 263 -2.59 6.14 8.41
CA GLN A 263 -1.45 5.34 8.85
C GLN A 263 -1.86 4.23 9.82
N ALA A 264 -1.03 3.18 9.89
CA ALA A 264 -1.22 2.02 10.77
C ALA A 264 -2.60 1.33 10.60
N ARG A 265 -3.06 1.23 9.35
CA ARG A 265 -4.32 0.57 8.96
C ARG A 265 -4.05 -0.75 8.27
N ASP A 266 -4.98 -1.69 8.44
CA ASP A 266 -4.91 -3.02 7.84
C ASP A 266 -4.91 -2.98 6.31
N VAL A 267 -3.95 -3.69 5.72
CA VAL A 267 -3.86 -3.91 4.27
C VAL A 267 -4.25 -5.34 3.97
N VAL A 268 -5.15 -5.52 3.00
CA VAL A 268 -5.53 -6.82 2.45
C VAL A 268 -5.26 -6.77 0.96
N LEU A 269 -4.21 -7.42 0.46
CA LEU A 269 -3.90 -7.35 -0.97
C LEU A 269 -4.55 -8.52 -1.74
N GLN A 270 -5.57 -8.22 -2.50
CA GLN A 270 -6.16 -9.11 -3.50
C GLN A 270 -6.05 -8.44 -4.87
N LEU A 271 -5.21 -9.01 -5.74
CA LEU A 271 -5.11 -8.58 -7.13
C LEU A 271 -5.92 -9.53 -8.00
N ALA A 272 -6.54 -9.01 -9.06
CA ALA A 272 -7.24 -9.87 -10.00
C ALA A 272 -7.09 -9.33 -11.42
N PHE A 273 -6.91 -10.25 -12.36
CA PHE A 273 -6.73 -9.94 -13.77
C PHE A 273 -7.78 -10.68 -14.60
N ALA A 274 -8.32 -9.98 -15.60
CA ALA A 274 -9.21 -10.55 -16.58
C ALA A 274 -8.56 -10.57 -17.97
N ALA A 275 -8.93 -11.51 -18.82
CA ALA A 275 -8.49 -11.54 -20.21
C ALA A 275 -9.62 -11.77 -21.20
N ALA A 276 -9.51 -11.12 -22.35
CA ALA A 276 -10.27 -11.41 -23.55
C ALA A 276 -9.33 -11.52 -24.75
N LYS A 277 -9.80 -12.19 -25.80
CA LYS A 277 -9.05 -12.31 -27.06
C LYS A 277 -8.72 -10.93 -27.64
N ALA A 278 -7.49 -10.79 -28.14
CA ALA A 278 -6.99 -9.56 -28.74
C ALA A 278 -7.49 -9.30 -30.16
#